data_AF-A0A2V7YWF3-F1
#
_entry.id   AF-A0A2V7YWF3-F1
#
_cell.length_a   1.000
_cell.length_b   1.000
_cell.length_c   1.000
_cell.angle_alpha   90.00
_cell.angle_beta   90.00
_cell.angle_gamma   90.00
#
_symmetry.space_group_name_H-M   'P 1'
#
loop_
_entity.id
_entity.type
_entity.pdbx_description
1 polymer ?
#
loop_
_entity_poly.entity_id
_entity_poly.type
_entity_poly.pdbx_seq_one_letter_code
_entity_poly.pdbx_strand_id
1 'polypeptide(L)'
;KVAGYDCDEYTMRMGRALVFELCAAKGLEAPAKYFEGRKASFAAMGPLGKWYAKMFDEMKKIKGYPLSVAIDLDMGTMKQHTVSEATEVRKGPIPASTFEIPAGYKKKPSPFGK
;
A
#
# COMPACT_ATOMS: atom_id res chain seq x y z
N LYS A 1 -17.22 -2.08 7.68
CA LYS A 1 -16.72 -0.77 8.18
C LYS A 1 -15.33 -0.99 8.76
N VAL A 2 -14.37 -0.09 8.48
CA VAL A 2 -13.00 -0.13 9.03
C VAL A 2 -12.66 1.24 9.58
N ALA A 3 -12.10 1.30 10.79
CA ALA A 3 -11.80 2.56 11.50
C ALA A 3 -12.96 3.58 11.49
N GLY A 4 -14.21 3.11 11.53
CA GLY A 4 -15.41 3.96 11.51
C GLY A 4 -15.89 4.40 10.12
N TYR A 5 -15.19 4.06 9.04
CA TYR A 5 -15.58 4.39 7.67
C TYR A 5 -16.32 3.23 6.99
N ASP A 6 -17.33 3.58 6.20
CA ASP A 6 -17.89 2.68 5.19
C ASP A 6 -16.90 2.51 4.03
N CYS A 7 -16.77 1.28 3.55
CA CYS A 7 -15.92 0.94 2.42
C CYS A 7 -16.72 0.27 1.32
N ASP A 8 -16.23 0.43 0.11
CA ASP A 8 -16.50 -0.52 -0.97
C ASP A 8 -15.42 -1.60 -0.96
N GLU A 9 -15.84 -2.85 -1.12
CA GLU A 9 -14.92 -4.00 -1.21
C GLU A 9 -14.56 -4.26 -2.68
N TYR A 10 -13.28 -4.49 -2.93
CA TYR A 10 -12.79 -4.88 -4.25
C TYR A 10 -11.88 -6.09 -4.14
N THR A 11 -12.04 -7.02 -5.07
CA THR A 11 -11.09 -8.11 -5.29
C THR A 11 -10.41 -7.90 -6.64
N MET A 12 -9.10 -7.76 -6.63
CA MET A 12 -8.27 -7.63 -7.82
C MET A 12 -7.40 -8.87 -7.93
N ARG A 13 -7.33 -9.46 -9.13
CA ARG A 13 -6.56 -10.67 -9.40
C ARG A 13 -5.56 -10.44 -10.51
N MET A 14 -4.34 -10.93 -10.32
CA MET A 14 -3.33 -11.01 -11.38
C MET A 14 -2.96 -12.47 -11.60
N GLY A 15 -3.56 -13.07 -12.63
CA GLY A 15 -3.46 -14.50 -12.87
C GLY A 15 -4.03 -15.31 -11.70
N ARG A 16 -3.47 -16.50 -11.47
CA ARG A 16 -3.83 -17.39 -10.35
C ARG A 16 -2.99 -17.16 -9.09
N ALA A 17 -1.88 -16.44 -9.24
CA ALA A 17 -0.83 -16.36 -8.22
C ALA A 17 -0.99 -15.18 -7.26
N LEU A 18 -1.71 -14.12 -7.62
CA LEU A 18 -1.80 -12.90 -6.81
C LEU A 18 -3.23 -12.39 -6.72
N VAL A 19 -3.73 -12.26 -5.49
CA VAL A 19 -5.05 -11.69 -5.18
C VAL A 19 -4.88 -10.54 -4.20
N PHE A 20 -5.57 -9.45 -4.46
CA PHE A 20 -5.68 -8.28 -3.58
C PHE A 20 -7.16 -8.13 -3.22
N GLU A 21 -7.47 -8.17 -1.95
CA GLU A 21 -8.78 -7.81 -1.43
C GLU A 21 -8.62 -6.51 -0.66
N LEU A 22 -9.48 -5.53 -0.92
CA LEU A 22 -9.33 -4.20 -0.32
C LEU A 22 -10.68 -3.58 0.06
N CYS A 23 -10.67 -2.89 1.19
CA CYS A 23 -11.75 -2.05 1.72
C CYS A 23 -11.40 -0.59 1.41
N ALA A 24 -11.98 0.01 0.36
CA ALA A 24 -11.71 1.41 0.00
C ALA A 24 -12.76 2.34 0.61
N ALA A 25 -12.33 3.19 1.55
CA ALA A 25 -13.19 4.20 2.15
C ALA A 25 -13.36 5.40 1.22
N LYS A 26 -14.55 5.57 0.65
CA LYS A 26 -14.89 6.68 -0.28
C LYS A 26 -14.74 8.07 0.35
N GLY A 27 -14.92 8.19 1.67
CA GLY A 27 -14.80 9.43 2.42
C GLY A 27 -13.36 9.89 2.69
N LEU A 28 -12.37 9.15 2.20
CA LEU A 28 -10.95 9.45 2.37
C LEU A 28 -10.27 9.46 1.01
N GLU A 29 -9.56 10.54 0.71
CA GLU A 29 -8.73 10.62 -0.49
C GLU A 29 -7.34 10.06 -0.20
N ALA A 30 -6.78 9.32 -1.16
CA ALA A 30 -5.41 8.87 -1.06
C ALA A 30 -4.44 10.07 -1.18
N PRO A 31 -3.40 10.16 -0.34
CA PRO A 31 -2.37 11.17 -0.48
C PRO A 31 -1.75 11.15 -1.88
N ALA A 32 -1.39 12.32 -2.43
CA ALA A 32 -0.95 12.46 -3.82
C ALA A 32 0.20 11.51 -4.25
N LYS A 33 1.11 11.19 -3.32
CA LYS A 33 2.25 10.28 -3.55
C LYS A 33 2.06 8.87 -2.99
N TYR A 34 0.86 8.51 -2.51
CA TYR A 34 0.62 7.22 -1.85
C TYR A 34 0.98 6.03 -2.74
N PHE A 35 0.40 5.95 -3.95
CA PHE A 35 0.65 4.82 -4.85
C PHE A 35 2.09 4.78 -5.37
N GLU A 36 2.72 5.94 -5.59
CA GLU A 36 4.14 6.01 -5.96
C GLU A 36 5.05 5.54 -4.81
N GLY A 37 4.72 5.93 -3.57
CA GLY A 37 5.38 5.44 -2.37
C GLY A 37 5.26 3.92 -2.22
N ARG A 38 4.07 3.37 -2.46
CA ARG A 38 3.84 1.91 -2.47
C ARG A 38 4.66 1.23 -3.56
N LYS A 39 4.66 1.72 -4.80
CA LYS A 39 5.53 1.17 -5.87
C LYS A 39 7.00 1.17 -5.45
N ALA A 40 7.49 2.25 -4.86
CA ALA A 40 8.85 2.34 -4.38
C ALA A 40 9.17 1.30 -3.29
N SER A 41 8.24 1.02 -2.37
CA SER A 41 8.41 -0.01 -1.33
C SER A 41 8.60 -1.43 -1.89
N PHE A 42 8.04 -1.73 -3.06
CA PHE A 42 8.14 -3.04 -3.72
C PHE A 42 9.16 -3.08 -4.86
N ALA A 43 9.82 -1.95 -5.17
CA ALA A 43 10.72 -1.83 -6.32
C ALA A 43 11.93 -2.79 -6.24
N ALA A 44 12.39 -3.12 -5.03
CA ALA A 44 13.50 -4.04 -4.82
C ALA A 44 13.16 -5.51 -5.10
N MET A 45 11.88 -5.87 -5.29
CA MET A 45 11.44 -7.26 -5.46
C MET A 45 11.59 -7.80 -6.90
N GLY A 46 12.38 -7.14 -7.75
CA GLY A 46 12.65 -7.59 -9.12
C GLY A 46 11.38 -7.72 -9.97
N PRO A 47 11.19 -8.83 -10.72
CA PRO A 47 10.00 -9.04 -11.56
C PRO A 47 8.68 -8.99 -10.77
N LEU A 48 8.66 -9.51 -9.55
CA LEU A 48 7.49 -9.49 -8.68
C LEU A 48 7.11 -8.04 -8.29
N GLY A 49 8.11 -7.17 -8.10
CA GLY A 49 7.89 -5.74 -7.89
C GLY A 49 7.13 -5.06 -9.03
N LYS A 50 7.34 -5.48 -10.29
CA LYS A 50 6.60 -4.96 -11.46
C LYS A 50 5.12 -5.38 -11.44
N TRP A 51 4.82 -6.60 -10.97
CA TRP A 51 3.44 -7.06 -10.80
C TRP A 51 2.71 -6.23 -9.74
N TYR A 52 3.35 -6.01 -8.60
CA TYR A 52 2.84 -5.10 -7.57
C TYR A 52 2.63 -3.68 -8.10
N ALA A 53 3.60 -3.14 -8.86
CA ALA A 53 3.48 -1.80 -9.43
C ALA A 53 2.23 -1.67 -10.33
N LYS A 54 1.98 -2.65 -11.20
CA LYS A 54 0.78 -2.70 -12.04
C LYS A 54 -0.51 -2.82 -11.22
N MET A 55 -0.51 -3.59 -10.13
CA MET A 55 -1.65 -3.66 -9.21
C MET A 55 -1.92 -2.29 -8.55
N PHE A 56 -0.87 -1.57 -8.13
CA PHE A 56 -1.03 -0.21 -7.59
C PHE A 56 -1.53 0.80 -8.62
N ASP A 57 -1.16 0.65 -9.90
CA ASP A 57 -1.73 1.47 -10.99
C ASP A 57 -3.23 1.22 -11.20
N GLU A 58 -3.68 -0.02 -11.09
CA GLU A 58 -5.10 -0.35 -11.15
C GLU A 58 -5.84 0.12 -9.89
N MET A 59 -5.27 -0.06 -8.70
CA MET A 59 -5.85 0.45 -7.45
C MET A 59 -6.00 1.97 -7.44
N LYS A 60 -5.11 2.72 -8.11
CA LYS A 60 -5.22 4.17 -8.25
C LYS A 60 -6.50 4.62 -8.95
N LYS A 61 -7.13 3.75 -9.74
CA LYS A 61 -8.41 4.02 -10.42
C LYS A 61 -9.62 3.85 -9.49
N ILE A 62 -9.44 3.16 -8.36
CA ILE A 62 -10.47 2.97 -7.34
C ILE A 62 -10.59 4.28 -6.54
N LYS A 63 -11.81 4.77 -6.37
CA LYS A 63 -12.08 5.96 -5.56
C LYS A 63 -12.01 5.59 -4.08
N GLY A 64 -11.36 6.44 -3.29
CA GLY A 64 -11.22 6.28 -1.85
C GLY A 64 -9.82 5.86 -1.42
N TYR A 65 -9.64 5.67 -0.12
CA TYR A 65 -8.40 5.23 0.48
C TYR A 65 -8.54 3.81 1.03
N PRO A 66 -7.63 2.88 0.69
CA PRO A 66 -7.70 1.51 1.20
C PRO A 66 -7.37 1.50 2.71
N LEU A 67 -8.36 1.17 3.53
CA LEU A 67 -8.21 1.03 4.98
C LEU A 67 -7.93 -0.40 5.41
N SER A 68 -8.29 -1.39 4.59
CA SER A 68 -7.89 -2.78 4.78
C SER A 68 -7.43 -3.34 3.45
N VAL A 69 -6.35 -4.12 3.47
CA VAL A 69 -5.81 -4.82 2.31
C VAL A 69 -5.37 -6.21 2.76
N ALA A 70 -5.91 -7.25 2.13
CA ALA A 70 -5.40 -8.61 2.18
C ALA A 70 -4.72 -8.94 0.84
N ILE A 71 -3.56 -9.58 0.91
CA ILE A 71 -2.77 -10.01 -0.24
C ILE A 71 -2.51 -11.51 -0.09
N ASP A 72 -3.00 -12.27 -1.06
CA ASP A 72 -2.65 -13.68 -1.24
C ASP A 72 -1.66 -13.81 -2.39
N LEU A 73 -0.50 -14.38 -2.08
CA LEU A 73 0.53 -14.73 -3.05
C LEU A 73 0.74 -16.25 -3.02
N ASP A 74 0.50 -16.92 -4.13
CA ASP A 74 0.79 -18.34 -4.35
C ASP A 74 1.70 -18.50 -5.57
N MET A 75 2.99 -18.77 -5.32
CA MET A 75 4.01 -19.04 -6.34
C MET A 75 4.36 -20.53 -6.41
N GLY A 76 3.46 -21.42 -5.98
CA GLY A 76 3.65 -22.87 -5.96
C GLY A 76 4.47 -23.34 -4.75
N THR A 77 5.75 -22.99 -4.69
CA THR A 77 6.64 -23.36 -3.57
C THR A 77 6.55 -22.40 -2.39
N MET A 78 6.04 -21.18 -2.61
CA MET A 78 5.84 -20.17 -1.60
C MET A 78 4.39 -19.72 -1.60
N LYS A 79 3.76 -19.78 -0.43
CA LYS A 79 2.43 -19.22 -0.17
C LYS A 79 2.54 -18.20 0.94
N GLN A 80 1.98 -17.02 0.71
CA GLN A 80 1.99 -15.93 1.67
C GLN A 80 0.61 -15.28 1.69
N HIS A 81 0.05 -15.18 2.88
CA HIS A 81 -1.13 -14.37 3.17
C HIS A 81 -0.67 -13.18 4.01
N THR A 82 -1.02 -11.95 3.62
CA THR A 82 -0.66 -10.74 4.34
C THR A 82 -1.87 -9.84 4.47
N VAL A 83 -2.22 -9.48 5.71
CA VAL A 83 -3.34 -8.57 6.01
C VAL A 83 -2.81 -7.32 6.67
N SER A 84 -3.34 -6.17 6.25
CA SER A 84 -3.11 -4.89 6.89
C SER A 84 -4.46 -4.19 7.03
N GLU A 85 -4.81 -3.80 8.24
CA GLU A 85 -6.05 -3.09 8.54
C GLU A 85 -5.77 -1.87 9.41
N ALA A 86 -6.40 -0.74 9.08
CA ALA A 86 -6.33 0.49 9.86
C ALA A 86 -7.22 0.39 11.10
N THR A 87 -6.64 0.61 12.27
CA THR A 87 -7.38 0.66 13.53
C THR A 87 -7.91 2.06 13.85
N GLU A 88 -7.27 3.10 13.32
CA GLU A 88 -7.64 4.51 13.54
C GLU A 88 -7.25 5.39 12.35
N VAL A 89 -8.03 6.45 12.10
CA VAL A 89 -7.70 7.51 11.13
C VAL A 89 -7.77 8.87 11.83
N ARG A 90 -6.63 9.58 11.88
CA ARG A 90 -6.53 10.96 12.40
C ARG A 90 -6.26 11.94 11.27
N LYS A 91 -6.88 13.12 11.34
CA LYS A 91 -6.66 14.23 10.41
C LYS A 91 -5.94 15.36 11.15
N GLY A 92 -4.84 15.85 10.58
CA GLY A 92 -4.06 16.94 11.15
C GLY A 92 -2.65 16.98 10.58
N PRO A 93 -1.88 18.04 10.87
CA PRO A 93 -0.48 18.10 10.50
C PRO A 93 0.31 16.99 11.22
N ILE A 94 1.17 16.30 10.48
CA ILE A 94 2.16 15.39 11.07
C ILE A 94 3.32 16.26 11.56
N PRO A 95 3.73 16.17 12.85
CA PRO A 95 4.85 16.95 13.37
C PRO A 95 6.13 16.75 12.54
N ALA A 96 6.87 17.82 12.26
CA ALA A 96 8.11 17.71 11.47
C ALA A 96 9.15 16.80 12.16
N SER A 97 9.16 16.79 13.49
CA SER A 97 9.99 15.90 14.31
C SER A 97 9.73 14.41 14.07
N THR A 98 8.55 14.03 13.58
CA THR A 98 8.26 12.65 13.17
C THR A 98 9.17 12.16 12.03
N PHE A 99 9.70 13.09 11.24
CA PHE A 99 10.57 12.79 10.09
C PHE A 99 12.06 13.09 10.36
N GLU A 100 12.42 13.50 11.58
CA GLU A 100 13.81 13.69 11.95
C GLU A 100 14.57 12.36 11.96
N ILE A 101 15.82 12.39 11.51
CA ILE A 101 16.67 11.20 11.46
C ILE A 101 17.10 10.90 12.90
N PRO A 102 16.83 9.70 13.45
CA PRO A 102 17.26 9.35 14.79
C PRO A 102 18.78 9.45 14.95
N ALA A 103 19.23 9.73 16.18
CA ALA A 103 20.66 9.80 16.47
C ALA A 103 21.39 8.52 16.05
N GLY A 104 22.55 8.68 15.41
CA GLY A 104 23.35 7.56 14.87
C GLY A 104 22.98 7.11 13.47
N TYR A 105 21.88 7.59 12.89
CA TYR A 105 21.50 7.29 11.50
C TYR A 105 21.92 8.40 10.55
N LYS A 106 22.21 8.03 9.30
CA LYS A 106 22.50 8.98 8.21
C LYS A 106 21.56 8.71 7.04
N LYS A 107 20.96 9.78 6.51
CA LYS A 107 20.17 9.70 5.28
C LYS A 107 21.09 9.33 4.12
N LYS A 108 20.72 8.27 3.40
CA LYS A 108 21.35 7.91 2.12
C LYS A 108 20.39 8.22 0.98
N PRO A 109 20.91 8.56 -0.22
CA PRO A 109 20.11 8.60 -1.42
C PRO A 109 19.41 7.25 -1.61
N SER A 110 18.11 7.28 -1.93
CA SER A 110 17.40 6.05 -2.30
C SER A 110 17.90 5.61 -3.69
N PRO A 111 18.25 4.33 -3.90
CA PRO A 111 18.56 3.81 -5.24
C PRO A 111 17.31 3.81 -6.15
N PHE A 112 16.13 4.11 -5.60
CA PHE A 112 14.85 4.22 -6.30
C PHE A 112 14.32 5.66 -6.32
N GLY A 113 15.08 6.63 -5.78
CA GLY A 113 14.76 8.05 -5.92
C GLY A 113 15.20 8.52 -7.30
N LYS A 114 14.26 8.96 -8.13
CA LYS A 114 14.59 9.91 -9.21
C LYS A 114 14.60 11.32 -8.63
#